data_AF-A0A932YIS0-F1
#
_entry.id   AF-A0A932YIS0-F1
#
_cell.length_a   1.000
_cell.length_b   1.000
_cell.length_c   1.000
_cell.angle_alpha   90.00
_cell.angle_beta   90.00
_cell.angle_gamma   90.00
#
_symmetry.space_group_name_H-M   'P 1'
#
loop_
_entity.id
_entity.type
_entity.pdbx_description
1 polymer ?
#
loop_
_entity_poly.entity_id
_entity_poly.type
_entity_poly.pdbx_seq_one_letter_code
_entity_poly.pdbx_strand_id
1 'polypeptide(L)'
;MTLIARVEKLMRRVYIYEPKRYTDTGSGVHKLYYHNVALAAFIKEKALLLLKEILLLSRSCQREFLRAFFDDEGCMDFRPQRNLRRVRGYQKNREILFLVQKLLHNLGIEATVQGKNEVVIRGRENLLRFQEEINFSAGVRINGKRSNSIWKKSLEKRELLRRAIDSFA
;
A
#
# COMPACT_ATOMS: atom_id res chain seq x y z
N MET A 1 5.79 -10.83 -11.48
CA MET A 1 4.32 -10.83 -11.61
C MET A 1 3.81 -9.44 -11.21
N THR A 2 2.96 -8.80 -12.02
CA THR A 2 2.37 -7.48 -11.71
C THR A 2 1.31 -7.60 -10.61
N LEU A 3 1.03 -6.51 -9.89
CA LEU A 3 0.01 -6.48 -8.83
C LEU A 3 -1.37 -6.95 -9.34
N ILE A 4 -1.79 -6.48 -10.52
CA ILE A 4 -3.10 -6.83 -11.07
C ILE A 4 -3.22 -8.32 -11.42
N ALA A 5 -2.18 -8.91 -12.02
CA ALA A 5 -2.14 -10.34 -12.32
C ALA A 5 -2.16 -11.18 -11.03
N ARG A 6 -1.51 -10.70 -9.97
CA ARG A 6 -1.56 -11.33 -8.65
C ARG A 6 -2.96 -11.30 -8.06
N VAL A 7 -3.63 -10.14 -8.09
CA VAL A 7 -5.02 -9.98 -7.61
C VAL A 7 -5.95 -10.91 -8.37
N GLU A 8 -5.85 -10.97 -9.69
CA GLU A 8 -6.65 -11.88 -10.52
C GLU A 8 -6.44 -13.34 -10.14
N LYS A 9 -5.18 -13.77 -10.00
CA LYS A 9 -4.84 -15.14 -9.57
C LYS A 9 -5.42 -15.47 -8.19
N LEU A 10 -5.39 -14.54 -7.24
CA LEU A 10 -5.96 -14.73 -5.90
C LEU A 10 -7.49 -14.78 -5.93
N MET A 11 -8.12 -13.91 -6.72
CA MET A 11 -9.58 -13.87 -6.86
C MET A 11 -10.16 -15.17 -7.41
N ARG A 12 -9.45 -15.87 -8.30
CA ARG A 12 -9.86 -17.20 -8.80
C ARG A 12 -10.02 -18.25 -7.69
N ARG A 13 -9.40 -18.06 -6.53
CA ARG A 13 -9.58 -18.95 -5.36
C ARG A 13 -10.87 -18.67 -4.58
N VAL A 14 -11.46 -17.49 -4.79
CA VAL A 14 -12.65 -17.01 -4.07
C VAL A 14 -13.88 -17.05 -4.97
N TYR A 15 -13.69 -16.79 -6.26
CA TYR A 15 -14.76 -16.63 -7.22
C TYR A 15 -14.34 -17.22 -8.56
N ILE A 16 -15.15 -18.15 -9.08
CA ILE A 16 -14.80 -18.97 -10.26
C ILE A 16 -14.96 -18.23 -11.59
N TYR A 17 -15.76 -17.16 -11.64
CA TYR A 17 -16.05 -16.47 -12.88
C TYR A 17 -15.03 -15.38 -13.18
N GLU A 18 -14.74 -15.21 -14.47
CA GLU A 18 -13.75 -14.25 -14.95
C GLU A 18 -14.17 -12.78 -14.72
N PRO A 19 -13.20 -11.88 -14.40
CA PRO A 19 -13.47 -10.45 -14.35
C PRO A 19 -13.58 -9.84 -15.75
N LYS A 20 -14.29 -8.73 -15.85
CA LYS A 20 -14.11 -7.79 -16.97
C LYS A 20 -12.81 -7.01 -16.77
N ARG A 21 -12.02 -6.87 -17.84
CA ARG A 21 -10.71 -6.20 -17.83
C ARG A 21 -10.78 -4.94 -18.68
N TYR A 22 -10.30 -3.83 -18.13
CA TYR A 22 -10.21 -2.56 -18.84
C TYR A 22 -8.83 -1.94 -18.66
N THR A 23 -8.35 -1.30 -19.70
CA THR A 23 -7.15 -0.46 -19.64
C THR A 23 -7.50 0.90 -20.19
N ASP A 24 -7.34 1.93 -19.36
CA ASP A 24 -7.46 3.31 -19.80
C ASP A 24 -6.19 3.70 -20.54
N THR A 25 -6.29 3.94 -21.85
CA THR A 25 -5.16 4.27 -22.72
C THR A 25 -4.54 5.63 -22.41
N GLY A 26 -5.33 6.57 -21.87
CA GLY A 26 -4.85 7.90 -21.50
C GLY A 26 -4.07 7.90 -20.18
N SER A 27 -4.52 7.14 -19.18
CA SER A 27 -3.90 7.11 -17.85
C SER A 27 -2.98 5.90 -17.61
N GLY A 28 -3.07 4.86 -18.44
CA GLY A 28 -2.38 3.58 -18.24
C GLY A 28 -2.95 2.77 -17.06
N VAL A 29 -4.14 3.14 -16.56
CA VAL A 29 -4.76 2.47 -15.41
C VAL A 29 -5.45 1.19 -15.87
N HIS A 30 -5.07 0.07 -15.26
CA HIS A 30 -5.74 -1.21 -15.46
C HIS A 30 -6.79 -1.45 -14.37
N LYS A 31 -7.94 -2.00 -14.76
CA LYS A 31 -9.08 -2.25 -13.87
C LYS A 31 -9.62 -3.65 -14.07
N LEU A 32 -9.96 -4.31 -12.96
CA LEU A 32 -10.69 -5.58 -12.92
C LEU A 32 -12.07 -5.32 -12.29
N TYR A 33 -13.12 -5.82 -12.93
CA TYR A 33 -14.48 -5.73 -12.41
C TYR A 33 -15.12 -7.11 -12.30
N TYR A 34 -15.69 -7.39 -11.13
CA TYR A 34 -16.55 -8.54 -10.88
C TYR A 34 -17.96 -8.04 -10.62
N HIS A 35 -18.88 -8.27 -11.55
CA HIS A 35 -20.27 -7.81 -11.44
C HIS A 35 -21.14 -8.88 -10.79
N ASN A 36 -21.01 -9.03 -9.46
CA ASN A 36 -21.82 -9.99 -8.70
C ASN A 36 -22.12 -9.44 -7.30
N VAL A 37 -23.41 -9.34 -6.97
CA VAL A 37 -23.90 -8.76 -5.71
C VAL A 37 -23.53 -9.65 -4.51
N ALA A 38 -23.66 -10.97 -4.65
CA ALA A 38 -23.32 -11.92 -3.59
C ALA A 38 -21.82 -11.90 -3.28
N LEU A 39 -20.98 -11.82 -4.31
CA LEU A 39 -19.54 -11.64 -4.14
C LEU A 39 -19.22 -10.33 -3.43
N ALA A 40 -19.87 -9.22 -3.81
CA ALA A 40 -19.65 -7.93 -3.17
C ALA A 40 -20.01 -7.97 -1.67
N ALA A 41 -21.15 -8.59 -1.32
CA ALA A 41 -21.56 -8.79 0.07
C ALA A 41 -20.56 -9.65 0.84
N PHE A 42 -20.12 -10.77 0.25
CA PHE A 42 -19.12 -11.66 0.83
C PHE A 42 -17.79 -10.93 1.09
N ILE A 43 -17.26 -10.20 0.11
CA ILE A 43 -16.00 -9.45 0.25
C ILE A 43 -16.13 -8.38 1.34
N LYS A 44 -17.27 -7.69 1.43
CA LYS A 44 -17.53 -6.70 2.48
C LYS A 44 -17.51 -7.34 3.88
N GLU A 45 -18.18 -8.47 4.06
CA GLU A 45 -18.17 -9.22 5.32
C GLU A 45 -16.75 -9.65 5.69
N LYS A 46 -16.01 -10.26 4.75
CA LYS A 46 -14.64 -10.71 4.98
C LYS A 46 -13.68 -9.56 5.26
N ALA A 47 -13.86 -8.40 4.63
CA ALA A 47 -13.06 -7.21 4.94
C ALA A 47 -13.28 -6.74 6.39
N LEU A 48 -14.54 -6.72 6.86
CA LEU A 48 -14.85 -6.35 8.24
C LEU A 48 -14.29 -7.36 9.25
N LEU A 49 -14.36 -8.65 8.94
CA LEU A 49 -13.77 -9.70 9.76
C LEU A 49 -12.24 -9.58 9.82
N LEU A 50 -11.60 -9.37 8.68
CA LEU A 50 -10.14 -9.18 8.57
C LEU A 50 -9.67 -8.03 9.45
N LEU A 51 -10.37 -6.89 9.46
CA LEU A 51 -10.00 -5.75 10.30
C LEU A 51 -10.06 -6.05 11.80
N LYS A 52 -10.93 -6.97 12.24
CA LYS A 52 -11.03 -7.40 13.64
C LYS A 52 -9.91 -8.37 14.03
N GLU A 53 -9.51 -9.24 13.11
CA GLU A 53 -8.65 -10.39 13.42
C GLU A 53 -7.18 -10.18 13.04
N ILE A 54 -6.85 -9.23 12.15
CA ILE A 54 -5.51 -9.13 11.54
C ILE A 54 -4.36 -9.02 12.56
N LEU A 55 -4.58 -8.43 13.74
CA LEU A 55 -3.58 -8.35 14.81
C LEU A 55 -3.24 -9.71 15.43
N LEU A 56 -4.17 -10.66 15.37
CA LEU A 56 -4.02 -12.02 15.91
C LEU A 56 -3.49 -13.01 14.86
N LEU A 57 -3.57 -12.65 13.57
CA LEU A 57 -3.05 -13.47 12.49
C LEU A 57 -1.52 -13.50 12.48
N SER A 58 -0.96 -14.51 11.82
CA SER A 58 0.49 -14.69 11.70
C SER A 58 1.20 -13.45 11.12
N ARG A 59 2.49 -13.30 11.44
CA ARG A 59 3.32 -12.19 10.93
C ARG A 59 3.32 -12.12 9.40
N SER A 60 3.25 -13.25 8.68
CA SER A 60 3.16 -13.23 7.22
C SER A 60 1.86 -12.60 6.72
N CYS A 61 0.73 -12.87 7.37
CA CYS A 61 -0.54 -12.21 7.08
C CYS A 61 -0.48 -10.70 7.38
N GLN A 62 0.11 -10.32 8.51
CA GLN A 62 0.29 -8.90 8.89
C GLN A 62 1.14 -8.14 7.85
N ARG A 63 2.26 -8.74 7.42
CA ARG A 63 3.10 -8.19 6.34
C ARG A 63 2.33 -8.01 5.05
N GLU A 64 1.54 -9.01 4.67
CA GLU A 64 0.77 -8.96 3.43
C GLU A 64 -0.33 -7.90 3.49
N PHE A 65 -1.02 -7.76 4.63
CA PHE A 65 -1.98 -6.69 4.86
C PHE A 65 -1.32 -5.30 4.74
N LEU A 66 -0.18 -5.10 5.42
CA LEU A 66 0.55 -3.84 5.36
C LEU A 66 1.05 -3.53 3.95
N ARG A 67 1.56 -4.53 3.22
CA ARG A 67 1.97 -4.37 1.83
C ARG A 67 0.81 -3.93 0.96
N ALA A 68 -0.34 -4.59 1.05
CA ALA A 68 -1.53 -4.21 0.30
C ALA A 68 -1.99 -2.78 0.64
N PHE A 69 -1.97 -2.40 1.92
CA PHE A 69 -2.28 -1.04 2.36
C PHE A 69 -1.32 0.00 1.74
N PHE A 70 -0.01 -0.21 1.82
CA PHE A 70 0.97 0.74 1.28
C PHE A 70 1.07 0.73 -0.25
N ASP A 71 0.70 -0.36 -0.90
CA ASP A 71 0.60 -0.40 -2.36
C ASP A 71 -0.49 0.53 -2.87
N ASP A 72 -1.63 0.58 -2.18
CA ASP A 72 -2.77 1.42 -2.54
C ASP A 72 -2.62 2.86 -1.99
N GLU A 73 -2.59 2.98 -0.67
CA GLU A 73 -2.64 4.25 0.07
C GLU A 73 -1.27 4.85 0.36
N GLY A 74 -0.21 4.06 0.16
CA GLY A 74 1.15 4.43 0.52
C GLY A 74 1.85 5.30 -0.52
N CYS A 75 2.75 6.18 -0.07
CA CYS A 75 3.60 6.98 -0.94
C CYS A 75 4.94 7.28 -0.26
N MET A 76 6.00 7.32 -1.06
CA MET A 76 7.30 7.81 -0.60
C MET A 76 7.37 9.35 -0.75
N ASP A 77 7.47 10.05 0.38
CA ASP A 77 7.76 11.49 0.41
C ASP A 77 9.27 11.68 0.54
N PHE A 78 9.91 11.78 -0.63
CA PHE A 78 11.33 12.02 -0.77
C PHE A 78 11.56 13.40 -1.40
N ARG A 79 11.89 14.37 -0.55
CA ARG A 79 12.23 15.75 -0.93
C ARG A 79 13.52 16.14 -0.20
N PRO A 80 14.70 15.73 -0.69
CA PRO A 80 15.96 15.93 0.02
C PRO A 80 16.28 17.41 0.26
N GLN A 81 15.86 18.31 -0.63
CA GLN A 81 16.01 19.76 -0.47
C GLN A 81 15.25 20.32 0.75
N ARG A 82 14.25 19.60 1.25
CA ARG A 82 13.48 19.94 2.47
C ARG A 82 13.79 19.01 3.63
N ASN A 83 14.85 18.20 3.51
CA ASN A 83 15.22 17.16 4.46
C ASN A 83 14.08 16.16 4.77
N LEU A 84 13.23 15.86 3.77
CA LEU A 84 12.10 14.93 3.94
C LEU A 84 12.41 13.57 3.32
N ARG A 85 12.42 12.55 4.19
CA ARG A 85 12.58 11.13 3.86
C ARG A 85 11.60 10.33 4.71
N ARG A 86 10.42 10.04 4.17
CA ARG A 86 9.38 9.31 4.91
C ARG A 86 8.43 8.53 4.01
N VAL A 87 8.05 7.34 4.47
CA VAL A 87 6.90 6.62 3.90
C VAL A 87 5.65 7.15 4.58
N ARG A 88 4.60 7.42 3.80
CA ARG A 88 3.29 7.85 4.29
C ARG A 88 2.22 6.90 3.81
N GLY A 89 1.21 6.63 4.63
CA GLY A 89 -0.05 6.00 4.23
C GLY A 89 -1.20 6.91 4.59
N TYR A 90 -2.12 7.15 3.65
CA TYR A 90 -3.28 8.01 3.85
C TYR A 90 -4.54 7.19 4.13
N GLN A 91 -5.36 7.59 5.10
CA GLN A 91 -6.67 7.00 5.31
C GLN A 91 -7.59 7.95 6.08
N LYS A 92 -8.86 8.06 5.67
CA LYS A 92 -9.87 8.88 6.36
C LYS A 92 -10.33 8.24 7.67
N ASN A 93 -10.39 6.91 7.72
CA ASN A 93 -10.74 6.20 8.94
C ASN A 93 -9.50 6.11 9.87
N ARG A 94 -9.54 6.83 10.99
CA ARG A 94 -8.46 6.84 12.00
C ARG A 94 -8.25 5.50 12.67
N GLU A 95 -9.28 4.69 12.83
CA GLU A 95 -9.15 3.35 13.42
C GLU A 95 -8.26 2.47 12.55
N ILE A 96 -8.39 2.58 11.22
CA ILE A 96 -7.50 1.87 10.28
C ILE A 96 -6.06 2.38 10.42
N LEU A 97 -5.84 3.69 10.60
CA LEU A 97 -4.49 4.22 10.82
C LEU A 97 -3.85 3.68 12.10
N PHE A 98 -4.60 3.61 13.19
CA PHE A 98 -4.10 3.02 14.45
C PHE A 98 -3.88 1.51 14.33
N LEU A 99 -4.72 0.81 13.59
CA LEU A 99 -4.51 -0.61 13.26
C LEU A 99 -3.20 -0.81 12.49
N VAL A 100 -2.98 -0.03 11.43
CA VAL A 100 -1.75 -0.05 10.64
C VAL A 100 -0.53 0.30 11.50
N GLN A 101 -0.63 1.29 12.39
CA GLN A 101 0.44 1.64 13.33
C GLN A 101 0.81 0.45 14.24
N LYS A 102 -0.19 -0.21 14.84
CA LYS A 102 0.03 -1.39 15.69
C LYS A 102 0.70 -2.53 14.92
N LEU A 103 0.24 -2.80 13.69
CA LEU A 103 0.83 -3.82 12.83
C LEU A 103 2.29 -3.49 12.48
N LEU A 104 2.63 -2.22 12.23
CA LEU A 104 4.01 -1.78 12.00
C LEU A 104 4.88 -1.99 13.24
N HIS A 105 4.38 -1.66 14.43
CA HIS A 105 5.09 -1.88 15.68
C HIS A 105 5.34 -3.38 15.94
N ASN A 106 4.39 -4.26 15.60
CA ASN A 106 4.58 -5.72 15.69
C ASN A 106 5.71 -6.25 14.80
N LEU A 107 6.07 -5.52 13.75
CA LEU A 107 7.20 -5.81 12.86
C LEU A 107 8.46 -5.01 13.25
N GLY A 108 8.45 -4.32 14.37
CA GLY A 108 9.58 -3.52 14.84
C GLY A 108 9.85 -2.27 14.00
N ILE A 109 8.83 -1.73 13.34
CA ILE A 109 8.91 -0.49 12.57
C ILE A 109 8.15 0.59 13.33
N GLU A 110 8.84 1.63 13.79
CA GLU A 110 8.18 2.75 14.46
C GLU A 110 7.41 3.61 13.45
N ALA A 111 6.18 3.95 13.82
CA ALA A 111 5.33 4.78 13.00
C ALA A 111 4.51 5.75 13.86
N THR A 112 4.23 6.93 13.32
CA THR A 112 3.40 7.93 13.99
C THR A 112 2.16 8.23 13.15
N VAL A 113 0.99 8.20 13.78
CA VAL A 113 -0.23 8.77 13.19
C VAL A 113 -0.15 10.29 13.33
N GLN A 114 -0.14 11.02 12.21
CA GLN A 114 0.02 12.48 12.16
C GLN A 114 -1.18 13.15 11.52
N GLY A 115 -1.52 14.34 12.04
CA GLY A 115 -2.68 15.09 11.58
C GLY A 115 -3.98 14.29 11.71
N LYS A 116 -4.90 14.47 10.75
CA LYS A 116 -6.18 13.77 10.75
C LYS A 116 -6.11 12.39 10.10
N ASN A 117 -5.28 12.21 9.06
CA ASN A 117 -5.45 11.14 8.07
C ASN A 117 -4.15 10.46 7.59
N GLU A 118 -3.03 10.56 8.31
CA GLU A 118 -1.75 9.98 7.86
C GLU A 118 -1.10 9.07 8.92
N VAL A 119 -0.52 7.95 8.48
CA VAL A 119 0.50 7.19 9.21
C VAL A 119 1.85 7.41 8.55
N VAL A 120 2.90 7.66 9.33
CA VAL A 120 4.20 8.11 8.84
C VAL A 120 5.33 7.30 9.45
N ILE A 121 6.22 6.78 8.60
CA ILE A 121 7.44 6.05 8.97
C ILE A 121 8.65 6.93 8.59
N ARG A 122 9.56 7.15 9.55
CA ARG A 122 10.72 8.04 9.41
C ARG A 122 11.97 7.42 10.01
N GLY A 123 13.13 7.95 9.62
CA GLY A 123 14.42 7.50 10.12
C GLY A 123 14.98 6.33 9.31
N ARG A 124 16.30 6.32 9.14
CA ARG A 124 17.00 5.35 8.27
C ARG A 124 16.68 3.91 8.63
N GLU A 125 16.75 3.56 9.92
CA GLU A 125 16.54 2.20 10.41
C GLU A 125 15.10 1.71 10.15
N ASN A 126 14.10 2.54 10.43
CA ASN A 126 12.71 2.19 10.14
C ASN A 126 12.43 2.05 8.64
N LEU A 127 13.08 2.86 7.79
CA LEU A 127 12.94 2.77 6.34
C LEU A 127 13.61 1.50 5.78
N LEU A 128 14.76 1.10 6.34
CA LEU A 128 15.40 -0.19 6.03
C LEU A 128 14.51 -1.36 6.44
N ARG A 129 14.02 -1.37 7.68
CA ARG A 129 13.08 -2.41 8.15
C ARG A 129 11.79 -2.45 7.32
N PHE A 130 11.26 -1.29 6.95
CA PHE A 130 10.11 -1.23 6.04
C PHE A 130 10.43 -1.88 4.68
N GLN A 131 11.61 -1.62 4.12
CA GLN A 131 12.05 -2.20 2.86
C GLN A 131 12.21 -3.73 2.94
N GLU A 132 12.70 -4.24 4.08
CA GLU A 132 12.94 -5.67 4.32
C GLU A 132 11.64 -6.44 4.61
N GLU A 133 10.83 -5.94 5.53
CA GLU A 133 9.66 -6.65 6.07
C GLU A 133 8.42 -6.55 5.15
N ILE A 134 8.21 -5.37 4.55
CA ILE A 134 6.96 -5.03 3.86
C ILE A 134 7.26 -4.74 2.38
N ASN A 135 7.97 -3.63 2.15
CA ASN A 135 8.25 -3.00 0.87
C ASN A 135 6.98 -2.65 0.06
N PHE A 136 7.12 -1.82 -0.97
CA PHE A 136 6.07 -1.71 -1.99
C PHE A 136 6.11 -2.96 -2.88
N SER A 137 5.04 -3.29 -3.61
CA SER A 137 5.08 -4.31 -4.66
C SER A 137 5.79 -3.78 -5.91
N ALA A 138 6.41 -4.68 -6.66
CA ALA A 138 7.03 -4.35 -7.94
C ALA A 138 5.99 -3.82 -8.95
N GLY A 139 6.35 -2.79 -9.72
CA GLY A 139 5.46 -2.16 -10.69
C GLY A 139 4.41 -1.21 -10.08
N VAL A 140 4.38 -1.00 -8.76
CA VAL A 140 3.53 0.03 -8.14
C VAL A 140 4.19 1.41 -8.31
N ARG A 141 3.49 2.31 -9.00
CA ARG A 141 4.03 3.61 -9.43
C ARG A 141 3.23 4.78 -8.86
N ILE A 142 3.93 5.90 -8.64
CA ILE A 142 3.28 7.19 -8.43
C ILE A 142 2.78 7.70 -9.78
N ASN A 143 1.52 8.10 -9.85
CA ASN A 143 0.98 8.70 -11.06
C ASN A 143 1.49 10.14 -11.24
N GLY A 144 2.40 10.34 -12.19
CA GLY A 144 2.94 11.66 -12.56
C GLY A 144 1.92 12.61 -13.17
N LYS A 145 0.84 12.09 -13.78
CA LYS A 145 -0.19 12.89 -14.46
C LYS A 145 -1.23 13.50 -13.50
N ARG A 146 -1.24 13.11 -12.21
CA ARG A 146 -2.09 13.78 -11.22
C ARG A 146 -1.68 15.24 -11.10
N SER A 147 -2.65 16.15 -11.08
CA SER A 147 -2.43 17.61 -10.98
C SER A 147 -1.54 17.98 -9.80
N ASN A 148 -1.75 17.33 -8.65
CA ASN A 148 -1.00 17.51 -7.41
C ASN A 148 0.26 16.61 -7.29
N SER A 149 0.65 15.88 -8.33
CA SER A 149 1.86 15.06 -8.30
C SER A 149 3.10 15.96 -8.29
N ILE A 150 3.97 15.76 -7.30
CA ILE A 150 5.25 16.49 -7.16
C ILE A 150 6.23 16.02 -8.24
N TRP A 151 6.20 14.74 -8.59
CA TRP A 151 7.20 14.11 -9.45
C TRP A 151 7.03 14.43 -10.94
N LYS A 152 5.81 14.81 -11.35
CA LYS A 152 5.39 15.05 -12.76
C LYS A 152 5.76 13.94 -13.76
N LYS A 153 6.22 12.78 -13.26
CA LYS A 153 6.67 11.60 -13.97
C LYS A 153 6.22 10.36 -13.20
N SER A 154 6.07 9.23 -13.91
CA SER A 154 5.69 7.96 -13.30
C SER A 154 6.93 7.25 -12.74
N LEU A 155 7.04 7.18 -11.42
CA LEU A 155 8.18 6.59 -10.71
C LEU A 155 7.72 5.42 -9.85
N GLU A 156 8.50 4.35 -9.81
CA GLU A 156 8.22 3.22 -8.93
C GLU A 156 8.42 3.64 -7.46
N LYS A 157 7.46 3.26 -6.60
CA LYS A 157 7.52 3.60 -5.17
C LYS A 157 8.76 2.96 -4.51
N ARG A 158 9.13 1.74 -4.91
CA ARG A 158 10.34 1.03 -4.44
C ARG A 158 11.63 1.80 -4.73
N GLU A 159 11.75 2.34 -5.94
CA GLU A 159 12.93 3.07 -6.37
C GLU A 159 13.09 4.37 -5.58
N LEU A 160 11.97 5.07 -5.29
CA LEU A 160 12.00 6.24 -4.42
C LEU A 160 12.38 5.91 -2.98
N LEU A 161 11.90 4.79 -2.45
CA LEU A 161 12.30 4.30 -1.13
C LEU A 161 13.81 4.03 -1.09
N ARG A 162 14.34 3.32 -2.09
CA ARG A 162 15.78 3.04 -2.20
C ARG A 162 16.60 4.32 -2.22
N ARG A 163 16.28 5.28 -3.11
CA ARG A 163 16.96 6.58 -3.17
C ARG A 163 16.93 7.33 -1.85
N ALA A 164 15.82 7.27 -1.12
CA ALA A 164 15.71 7.92 0.17
C ALA A 164 16.59 7.27 1.23
N ILE A 165 16.70 5.94 1.25
CA ILE A 165 17.61 5.20 2.13
C ILE A 165 19.07 5.51 1.77
N ASP A 166 19.41 5.48 0.48
CA ASP A 166 20.76 5.76 -0.02
C ASP A 166 21.20 7.19 0.32
N SER A 167 20.26 8.14 0.38
CA SER A 167 20.54 9.55 0.71
C SER A 167 20.81 9.86 2.19
N PHE A 168 20.88 8.83 3.05
CA PHE A 168 21.42 8.94 4.41
C PHE A 168 22.92 8.65 4.49
N ALA A 169 23.53 8.14 3.41
CA ALA A 169 24.97 7.92 3.32
C ALA A 169 25.75 9.25 3.27
#